data_AF-A0A8T0BJ94-F1
#
_entry.id   AF-A0A8T0BJ94-F1
#
_cell.length_a   1.000
_cell.length_b   1.000
_cell.length_c   1.000
_cell.angle_alpha   90.00
_cell.angle_beta   90.00
_cell.angle_gamma   90.00
#
_symmetry.space_group_name_H-M   'P 1'
#
loop_
_entity.id
_entity.type
_entity.pdbx_description
1 polymer ?
#
loop_
_entity_poly.entity_id
_entity_poly.type
_entity_poly.pdbx_seq_one_letter_code
_entity_poly.pdbx_strand_id
1 'polypeptide(L)'
;MEREGLKARLEKCTFIQQEVKYLGHVISSRGVATDPSKIEAVAQWPRPSSITELRSFLGFSSYNPRFVEGFAKLAAPLHKLVGEFAGVMGKQKGRNFASAWSENCQVSFEGLKEKLTTAPVLAYADFSKPFILEVDASYQGLGAVLSQET
;
A
#
# COMPACT_ATOMS: atom_id res chain seq x y z
N MET A 1 -3.02 24.76 -22.78
CA MET A 1 -2.97 23.53 -23.62
C MET A 1 -2.83 23.87 -25.08
N GLU A 2 -3.78 24.57 -25.69
CA GLU A 2 -3.77 24.86 -27.13
C GLU A 2 -2.57 25.73 -27.59
N ARG A 3 -2.20 26.77 -26.84
CA ARG A 3 -1.03 27.62 -27.14
C ARG A 3 0.32 26.89 -27.05
N GLU A 4 0.38 25.83 -26.25
CA GLU A 4 1.58 24.99 -26.05
C GLU A 4 1.57 23.75 -26.96
N GLY A 5 0.62 23.65 -27.90
CA GLY A 5 0.47 22.47 -28.78
C GLY A 5 0.01 21.18 -28.08
N LEU A 6 -0.42 21.26 -26.81
CA LEU A 6 -0.90 20.10 -26.04
C LEU A 6 -2.38 19.82 -26.35
N LYS A 7 -2.70 18.54 -26.61
CA LYS A 7 -4.07 18.07 -26.88
C LYS A 7 -4.52 17.08 -25.82
N ALA A 8 -5.75 17.26 -25.33
CA ALA A 8 -6.40 16.31 -24.44
C ALA A 8 -7.17 15.26 -25.27
N ARG A 9 -7.11 13.99 -24.86
CA ARG A 9 -7.98 12.95 -25.41
C ARG A 9 -9.32 13.01 -24.69
N LEU A 10 -10.33 13.62 -25.32
CA LEU A 10 -11.65 13.86 -24.73
C LEU A 10 -12.31 12.59 -24.17
N GLU A 11 -12.11 11.43 -24.82
CA GLU A 11 -12.62 10.13 -24.34
C GLU A 11 -12.10 9.73 -22.94
N LYS A 12 -10.97 10.28 -22.50
CA LYS A 12 -10.37 10.03 -21.19
C LYS A 12 -10.61 11.18 -20.20
N CYS A 13 -11.30 12.24 -20.62
CA CYS A 13 -11.59 13.38 -19.78
C CYS A 13 -12.92 13.18 -19.06
N THR A 14 -12.93 13.46 -17.77
CA THR A 14 -14.14 13.55 -16.93
C THR A 14 -14.28 14.99 -16.47
N PHE A 15 -15.47 15.56 -16.65
CA PHE A 15 -15.74 16.96 -16.35
C PHE A 15 -16.88 17.07 -15.33
N ILE A 16 -16.76 18.05 -14.42
CA ILE A 16 -17.81 18.47 -13.47
C ILE A 16 -18.39 17.26 -12.71
N GLN A 17 -17.52 16.45 -12.10
CA GLN A 17 -17.91 15.29 -11.29
C GLN A 17 -17.70 15.60 -9.80
N GLN A 18 -18.55 15.02 -8.94
CA GLN A 18 -18.35 15.07 -7.48
C GLN A 18 -17.23 14.15 -7.00
N GLU A 19 -16.92 13.13 -7.81
CA GLU A 19 -15.89 12.13 -7.57
C GLU A 19 -15.15 11.83 -8.88
N VAL A 20 -13.81 11.74 -8.83
CA VAL A 20 -13.00 11.38 -9.99
C VAL A 20 -11.95 10.34 -9.64
N LYS A 21 -11.70 9.42 -10.58
CA LYS A 21 -10.57 8.50 -10.51
C LYS A 21 -9.31 9.17 -11.04
N TYR A 22 -8.28 9.23 -10.21
CA TYR A 22 -7.00 9.83 -10.59
C TYR A 22 -5.83 9.11 -9.92
N LEU A 23 -4.84 8.70 -10.72
CA LEU A 23 -3.66 7.94 -10.28
C LEU A 23 -4.00 6.69 -9.43
N GLY A 24 -5.17 6.09 -9.69
CA GLY A 24 -5.68 4.94 -8.95
C GLY A 24 -6.11 5.23 -7.52
N HIS A 25 -6.49 6.48 -7.27
CA HIS A 25 -7.28 6.93 -6.14
C HIS A 25 -8.63 7.46 -6.61
N VAL A 26 -9.55 7.54 -5.67
CA VAL A 26 -10.84 8.20 -5.79
C VAL A 26 -10.73 9.53 -5.04
N ILE A 27 -10.88 10.63 -5.76
CA ILE A 27 -10.81 12.00 -5.23
C ILE A 27 -12.24 12.53 -5.14
N SER A 28 -12.67 12.92 -3.94
CA SER A 28 -14.00 13.46 -3.67
C SER A 28 -13.93 14.64 -2.70
N SER A 29 -15.07 15.27 -2.39
CA SER A 29 -15.15 16.29 -1.35
C SER A 29 -14.76 15.79 0.06
N ARG A 30 -14.84 14.47 0.29
CA ARG A 30 -14.51 13.85 1.59
C ARG A 30 -13.01 13.60 1.76
N GLY A 31 -12.23 13.70 0.69
CA GLY A 31 -10.82 13.37 0.68
C GLY A 31 -10.43 12.41 -0.43
N VAL A 32 -9.32 11.71 -0.21
CA VAL A 32 -8.70 10.76 -1.14
C VAL A 32 -8.88 9.34 -0.61
N ALA A 33 -9.56 8.50 -1.36
CA ALA A 33 -9.76 7.08 -1.08
C ALA A 33 -8.99 6.21 -2.08
N THR A 34 -8.74 4.95 -1.73
CA THR A 34 -8.20 3.97 -2.69
C THR A 34 -9.28 3.56 -3.68
N ASP A 35 -8.93 3.39 -4.96
CA ASP A 35 -9.88 2.91 -5.96
C ASP A 35 -10.47 1.52 -5.57
N PRO A 36 -11.80 1.34 -5.54
CA PRO A 36 -12.43 0.06 -5.22
C PRO A 36 -11.91 -1.12 -6.06
N SER A 37 -11.52 -0.90 -7.31
CA SER A 37 -10.92 -1.95 -8.15
C SER A 37 -9.55 -2.42 -7.63
N LYS A 38 -8.76 -1.52 -7.04
CA LYS A 38 -7.50 -1.87 -6.37
C LYS A 38 -7.76 -2.59 -5.05
N ILE A 39 -8.79 -2.19 -4.31
CA ILE A 39 -9.23 -2.87 -3.09
C ILE A 39 -9.63 -4.31 -3.40
N GLU A 40 -10.48 -4.52 -4.40
CA GLU A 40 -10.92 -5.85 -4.83
C GLU A 40 -9.73 -6.71 -5.29
N ALA A 41 -8.80 -6.14 -6.06
CA ALA A 41 -7.60 -6.84 -6.50
C ALA A 41 -6.73 -7.32 -5.32
N VAL A 42 -6.66 -6.55 -4.22
CA VAL A 42 -5.97 -6.97 -3.00
C VAL A 42 -6.76 -8.03 -2.24
N ALA A 43 -8.07 -7.86 -2.10
CA ALA A 43 -8.94 -8.82 -1.42
C ALA A 43 -8.85 -10.22 -2.06
N GLN A 44 -8.87 -10.26 -3.39
CA GLN A 44 -8.77 -11.50 -4.17
C GLN A 44 -7.33 -11.92 -4.47
N TRP A 45 -6.32 -11.21 -3.94
CA TRP A 45 -4.93 -11.52 -4.24
C TRP A 45 -4.61 -12.94 -3.74
N PRO A 46 -4.19 -13.85 -4.65
CA PRO A 46 -3.91 -15.23 -4.28
C PRO A 46 -2.65 -15.29 -3.42
N ARG A 47 -2.56 -16.28 -2.54
CA ARG A 47 -1.33 -16.54 -1.79
C ARG A 47 -0.17 -16.68 -2.80
N PRO A 48 0.92 -15.89 -2.67
CA PRO A 48 2.07 -16.03 -3.53
C PRO A 48 2.61 -17.45 -3.48
N SER A 49 3.00 -17.97 -4.64
CA SER A 49 3.63 -19.29 -4.82
C SER A 49 5.12 -19.19 -5.13
N SER A 50 5.60 -17.97 -5.39
CA SER A 50 6.99 -17.68 -5.71
C SER A 50 7.46 -16.34 -5.11
N ILE A 51 8.78 -16.16 -5.04
CA ILE A 51 9.39 -14.90 -4.59
C ILE A 51 9.05 -13.74 -5.52
N THR A 52 8.92 -13.99 -6.82
CA THR A 52 8.53 -12.96 -7.80
C THR A 52 7.12 -12.45 -7.50
N GLU A 53 6.17 -13.36 -7.25
CA GLU A 53 4.80 -12.99 -6.88
C GLU A 53 4.74 -12.27 -5.53
N LEU A 54 5.53 -12.72 -4.55
CA LEU A 54 5.61 -12.06 -3.25
C LEU A 54 6.16 -10.63 -3.36
N ARG A 55 7.18 -10.41 -4.20
CA ARG A 55 7.69 -9.07 -4.50
C ARG A 55 6.66 -8.19 -5.18
N SER A 56 5.88 -8.75 -6.12
CA SER A 56 4.79 -8.02 -6.77
C SER A 56 3.73 -7.59 -5.75
N PHE A 57 3.33 -8.48 -4.85
CA PHE A 57 2.40 -8.15 -3.76
C PHE A 57 2.96 -7.06 -2.84
N LEU A 58 4.20 -7.20 -2.38
CA LEU A 58 4.85 -6.22 -1.51
C LEU A 58 4.98 -4.86 -2.19
N GLY A 59 5.38 -4.83 -3.47
CA GLY A 59 5.42 -3.62 -4.27
C GLY A 59 4.06 -2.94 -4.38
N PHE A 60 3.00 -3.71 -4.63
CA PHE A 60 1.63 -3.19 -4.67
C PHE A 60 1.19 -2.63 -3.31
N SER A 61 1.37 -3.40 -2.24
CA SER A 61 1.00 -3.01 -0.88
C SER A 61 1.73 -1.76 -0.39
N SER A 62 2.98 -1.56 -0.83
CA SER A 62 3.80 -0.39 -0.52
C SER A 62 3.39 0.89 -1.23
N TYR A 63 2.42 0.84 -2.15
CA TYR A 63 1.86 2.03 -2.80
C TYR A 63 0.88 2.80 -1.90
N ASN A 64 0.24 2.12 -0.94
CA ASN A 64 -0.76 2.70 -0.03
C ASN A 64 -0.41 2.64 1.48
N PRO A 65 0.86 2.79 1.92
CA PRO A 65 1.23 2.60 3.32
C PRO A 65 0.63 3.67 4.23
N ARG A 66 0.27 4.85 3.69
CA ARG A 66 -0.42 5.93 4.43
C ARG A 66 -1.75 5.48 5.05
N PHE A 67 -2.33 4.39 4.54
CA PHE A 67 -3.60 3.86 4.99
C PHE A 67 -3.47 2.64 5.91
N VAL A 68 -2.25 2.10 6.07
CA VAL A 68 -2.01 0.86 6.82
C VAL A 68 -1.13 1.16 8.02
N GLU A 69 -1.77 1.33 9.16
CA GLU A 69 -1.10 1.44 10.45
C GLU A 69 -0.20 0.23 10.70
N GLY A 70 1.05 0.47 11.11
CA GLY A 70 1.99 -0.60 11.42
C GLY A 70 2.45 -1.41 10.20
N PHE A 71 2.31 -0.90 8.97
CA PHE A 71 2.70 -1.59 7.73
C PHE A 71 4.08 -2.24 7.82
N ALA A 72 5.10 -1.53 8.33
CA ALA A 72 6.46 -2.04 8.45
C ALA A 72 6.54 -3.30 9.34
N LYS A 73 5.83 -3.30 10.48
CA LYS A 73 5.77 -4.44 11.40
C LYS A 73 5.03 -5.63 10.75
N LEU A 74 3.91 -5.37 10.07
CA LEU A 74 3.14 -6.39 9.36
C LEU A 74 3.89 -7.00 8.18
N ALA A 75 4.59 -6.19 7.39
CA ALA A 75 5.33 -6.64 6.20
C ALA A 75 6.68 -7.29 6.54
N ALA A 76 7.19 -7.15 7.78
CA ALA A 76 8.53 -7.62 8.16
C ALA A 76 8.76 -9.12 7.89
N PRO A 77 7.84 -10.05 8.23
CA PRO A 77 8.03 -11.48 7.93
C PRO A 77 8.14 -11.76 6.42
N LEU A 78 7.39 -11.03 5.60
CA LEU A 78 7.41 -11.16 4.15
C LEU A 78 8.70 -10.60 3.53
N HIS A 79 9.16 -9.42 4.01
CA HIS A 79 10.47 -8.88 3.60
C HIS A 79 11.61 -9.80 3.99
N LYS A 80 11.55 -10.42 5.19
CA LYS A 80 12.54 -11.40 5.62
C LYS A 80 12.58 -12.59 4.66
N LEU A 81 11.43 -13.15 4.31
CA LEU A 81 11.32 -14.25 3.36
C LEU A 81 11.90 -13.87 1.99
N VAL A 82 11.65 -12.64 1.49
CA VAL A 82 12.30 -12.17 0.25
C VAL A 82 13.82 -12.10 0.40
N GLY A 83 14.33 -11.60 1.52
CA GLY A 83 15.77 -11.47 1.76
C GLY A 83 16.51 -12.81 1.87
N GLU A 84 15.87 -13.84 2.44
CA GLU A 84 16.39 -15.21 2.51
C GLU A 84 16.60 -15.81 1.10
N PHE A 85 15.66 -15.59 0.18
CA PHE A 85 15.75 -16.13 -1.19
C PHE A 85 16.53 -15.24 -2.17
N ALA A 86 16.61 -13.93 -1.91
CA ALA A 86 17.39 -12.99 -2.72
C ALA A 86 18.91 -13.13 -2.53
N GLY A 87 19.35 -13.97 -1.59
CA GLY A 87 20.77 -14.14 -1.24
C GLY A 87 21.34 -12.98 -0.43
N VAL A 88 20.49 -12.09 0.08
CA VAL A 88 20.88 -10.90 0.85
C VAL A 88 21.12 -11.25 2.33
N MET A 89 20.47 -12.29 2.86
CA MET A 89 20.62 -12.77 4.25
C MET A 89 21.16 -14.20 4.37
N GLY A 90 22.30 -14.48 3.73
CA GLY A 90 23.00 -15.77 3.86
C GLY A 90 22.37 -16.90 3.04
N LYS A 91 23.21 -17.61 2.28
CA LYS A 91 22.81 -18.64 1.31
C LYS A 91 22.04 -19.80 1.97
N GLN A 92 20.75 -19.94 1.69
CA GLN A 92 20.07 -21.23 1.70
C GLN A 92 19.72 -21.63 0.27
N LYS A 93 20.75 -22.02 -0.51
CA LYS A 93 20.56 -22.58 -1.86
C LYS A 93 19.81 -23.91 -1.74
N GLY A 94 18.62 -24.00 -2.34
CA GLY A 94 17.86 -25.25 -2.48
C GLY A 94 16.58 -25.36 -1.65
N ARG A 95 16.22 -24.35 -0.83
CA ARG A 95 14.94 -24.35 -0.10
C ARG A 95 13.79 -24.02 -1.06
N ASN A 96 12.72 -24.83 -1.03
CA ASN A 96 11.50 -24.54 -1.77
C ASN A 96 10.74 -23.37 -1.10
N PHE A 97 10.21 -22.45 -1.90
CA PHE A 97 9.39 -21.33 -1.40
C PHE A 97 8.20 -21.80 -0.55
N ALA A 98 7.51 -22.86 -0.98
CA ALA A 98 6.34 -23.39 -0.27
C ALA A 98 6.69 -23.86 1.16
N SER A 99 7.87 -24.45 1.35
CA SER A 99 8.34 -24.87 2.69
C SER A 99 8.98 -23.73 3.50
N ALA A 100 9.25 -22.60 2.86
CA ALA A 100 9.74 -21.40 3.53
C ALA A 100 8.64 -20.45 4.00
N TRP A 101 7.45 -20.55 3.41
CA TRP A 101 6.29 -19.79 3.84
C TRP A 101 5.81 -20.26 5.22
N SER A 102 6.12 -19.48 6.26
CA SER A 102 5.73 -19.76 7.64
C SER A 102 4.31 -19.31 7.95
N GLU A 103 3.78 -19.73 9.10
CA GLU A 103 2.52 -19.24 9.65
C GLU A 103 2.55 -17.71 9.84
N ASN A 104 3.67 -17.16 10.33
CA ASN A 104 3.85 -15.71 10.42
C ASN A 104 3.76 -15.00 9.06
N CYS A 105 4.26 -15.62 7.98
CA CYS A 105 4.08 -15.08 6.63
C CYS A 105 2.61 -15.08 6.22
N GLN A 106 1.86 -16.15 6.55
CA GLN A 106 0.43 -16.22 6.27
C GLN A 106 -0.35 -15.15 7.02
N VAL A 107 -0.12 -15.01 8.33
CA VAL A 107 -0.76 -14.00 9.18
C VAL A 107 -0.44 -12.59 8.68
N SER A 108 0.82 -12.32 8.35
CA SER A 108 1.23 -11.04 7.75
C SER A 108 0.55 -10.75 6.42
N PHE A 109 0.43 -11.77 5.55
CA PHE A 109 -0.20 -11.62 4.25
C PHE A 109 -1.69 -11.29 4.37
N GLU A 110 -2.44 -12.04 5.18
CA GLU A 110 -3.87 -11.78 5.42
C GLU A 110 -4.08 -10.44 6.13
N GLY A 111 -3.28 -10.13 7.15
CA GLY A 111 -3.39 -8.84 7.87
C GLY A 111 -3.11 -7.63 6.97
N LEU A 112 -2.16 -7.74 6.03
CA LEU A 112 -1.94 -6.71 5.02
C LEU A 112 -3.13 -6.58 4.07
N LYS A 113 -3.70 -7.70 3.62
CA LYS A 113 -4.91 -7.68 2.76
C LYS A 113 -6.06 -6.98 3.48
N GLU A 114 -6.35 -7.35 4.71
CA GLU A 114 -7.41 -6.76 5.54
C GLU A 114 -7.22 -5.25 5.74
N LYS A 115 -6.01 -4.81 6.13
CA LYS A 115 -5.74 -3.39 6.35
C LYS A 115 -5.81 -2.56 5.07
N LEU A 116 -5.40 -3.12 3.94
CA LEU A 116 -5.49 -2.45 2.64
C LEU A 116 -6.93 -2.35 2.12
N THR A 117 -7.81 -3.29 2.51
CA THR A 117 -9.22 -3.28 2.09
C THR A 117 -10.12 -2.47 3.04
N THR A 118 -9.71 -2.32 4.29
CA THR A 118 -10.42 -1.51 5.32
C THR A 118 -9.86 -0.10 5.49
N ALA A 119 -8.88 0.27 4.66
CA ALA A 119 -8.23 1.57 4.64
C ALA A 119 -9.24 2.75 4.67
N PRO A 120 -9.13 3.70 5.62
CA PRO A 120 -10.04 4.83 5.71
C PRO A 120 -9.83 5.84 4.58
N VAL A 121 -10.80 6.73 4.36
CA VAL A 121 -10.62 7.87 3.46
C VAL A 121 -9.63 8.86 4.10
N LEU A 122 -8.59 9.25 3.38
CA LEU A 122 -7.64 10.25 3.84
C LEU A 122 -8.22 11.64 3.59
N ALA A 123 -8.52 12.38 4.66
CA ALA A 123 -8.97 13.76 4.55
C ALA A 123 -7.90 14.65 3.90
N TYR A 124 -8.31 15.75 3.28
CA TYR A 124 -7.37 16.75 2.79
C TYR A 124 -6.68 17.45 3.94
N ALA A 125 -5.39 17.73 3.78
CA ALA A 125 -4.66 18.54 4.74
C ALA A 125 -5.22 19.97 4.76
N ASP A 126 -5.56 20.44 5.95
CA ASP A 126 -5.93 21.83 6.20
C ASP A 126 -4.69 22.60 6.66
N PHE A 127 -4.07 23.35 5.74
CA PHE A 127 -2.86 24.12 6.04
C PHE A 127 -3.07 25.30 6.99
N SER A 128 -4.32 25.60 7.36
CA SER A 128 -4.63 26.60 8.39
C SER A 128 -4.56 26.04 9.81
N LYS A 129 -4.55 24.71 9.96
CA LYS A 129 -4.47 24.01 11.25
C LYS A 129 -3.07 23.44 11.50
N PRO A 130 -2.65 23.28 12.78
CA PRO A 130 -1.41 22.59 13.09
C PRO A 130 -1.47 21.13 12.63
N PHE A 131 -0.30 20.57 12.30
CA PHE A 131 -0.13 19.15 12.06
C PHE A 131 0.32 18.46 13.34
N ILE A 132 -0.23 17.29 13.62
CA ILE A 132 0.15 16.43 14.74
C ILE A 132 0.95 15.27 14.15
N LEU A 133 2.21 15.12 14.57
CA LEU A 133 3.07 14.01 14.20
C LEU A 133 3.27 13.10 15.40
N GLU A 134 2.69 11.92 15.35
CA GLU A 134 2.88 10.87 16.35
C GLU A 134 3.94 9.89 15.82
N VAL A 135 4.95 9.60 16.64
CA VAL A 135 6.05 8.71 16.27
C VAL A 135 6.21 7.64 17.34
N ASP A 136 6.20 6.37 16.93
CA ASP A 136 6.50 5.21 17.77
C ASP A 136 7.80 4.56 17.27
N ALA A 137 8.75 4.32 18.18
CA ALA A 137 10.03 3.71 17.85
C ALA A 137 10.33 2.57 18.83
N SER A 138 10.83 1.47 18.29
CA SER A 138 11.30 0.31 19.03
C SER A 138 12.57 -0.25 18.40
N TYR A 139 13.28 -1.14 19.09
CA TYR A 139 14.42 -1.87 18.52
C TYR A 139 14.08 -2.65 17.24
N GLN A 140 12.79 -2.92 16.99
CA GLN A 140 12.32 -3.71 15.85
C GLN A 140 11.83 -2.84 14.69
N GLY A 141 11.59 -1.54 14.89
CA GLY A 141 11.10 -0.67 13.84
C GLY A 141 10.61 0.70 14.32
N LEU A 142 10.37 1.57 13.34
CA LEU A 142 9.88 2.94 13.48
C LEU A 142 8.55 3.07 12.73
N GLY A 143 7.59 3.76 13.33
CA GLY A 143 6.32 4.15 12.71
C GLY A 143 6.01 5.61 12.99
N ALA A 144 5.29 6.26 12.07
CA ALA A 144 4.80 7.61 12.29
C ALA A 144 3.42 7.79 11.65
N VAL A 145 2.58 8.60 12.29
CA VAL A 145 1.26 9.02 11.81
C VAL A 145 1.21 10.55 11.79
N LEU A 146 0.76 11.11 10.67
CA LEU A 146 0.51 12.54 10.53
C LEU A 146 -1.00 12.78 10.51
N SER A 147 -1.51 13.53 11.49
CA SER A 147 -2.94 13.78 11.70
C SER A 147 -3.23 15.26 11.97
N GLN A 148 -4.52 15.63 11.95
CA GLN A 148 -5.01 16.96 12.31
C GLN A 148 -6.31 16.82 13.11
N GLU A 149 -6.57 17.74 14.04
CA GLU A 149 -7.88 17.83 14.70
C GLU A 149 -8.95 18.24 13.68
N THR A 150 -9.93 17.35 13.49
CA THR A 150 -11.10 17.60 12.64
C THR A 150 -12.01 18.65 13.24
#